data_AF-A0A941YDR6-F1
#
_entry.id   AF-A0A941YDR6-F1
#
_cell.length_a   1.000
_cell.length_b   1.000
_cell.length_c   1.000
_cell.angle_alpha   90.00
_cell.angle_beta   90.00
_cell.angle_gamma   90.00
#
_symmetry.space_group_name_H-M   'P 1'
#
loop_
_entity.id
_entity.type
_entity.pdbx_description
1 polymer ?
#
loop_
_entity_poly.entity_id
_entity_poly.type
_entity_poly.pdbx_seq_one_letter_code
_entity_poly.pdbx_strand_id
1 'polypeptide(L)'
;MSRQDPLSLQRVHNEPGICRKLQTENMLSTKIIALLERTPIDTIRHDVDSCAERLREHLIPIAVSIVPDLPPDLREDVVQETLIAAICGPSRLDPERGSPERYLRVLMHTAANKVRRSYALPGNKALRTYVPAVSLDAKQSADGQEPSSLGETLPSGERFEALVHDVEVARYLIDLAVGTAPVEVADALQLVYDDEHTITAAAEQVGVNRITLRRRLDAWAEGQLSGEVAALVA
;
A
#
# COMPACT_ATOMS: atom_id res chain seq x y z
N MET A 1 -53.84 14.07 -39.47
CA MET A 1 -52.94 13.10 -40.14
C MET A 1 -51.58 13.76 -40.29
N SER A 2 -50.62 13.37 -39.45
CA SER A 2 -49.18 13.51 -39.68
C SER A 2 -48.50 12.50 -38.77
N ARG A 3 -47.89 11.48 -39.40
CA ARG A 3 -47.11 10.43 -38.75
C ARG A 3 -45.71 11.00 -38.47
N GLN A 4 -45.25 10.94 -37.23
CA GLN A 4 -43.84 11.10 -36.89
C GLN A 4 -43.27 9.71 -36.62
N ASP A 5 -42.28 9.34 -37.41
CA ASP A 5 -41.50 8.11 -37.33
C ASP A 5 -40.62 8.12 -36.07
N PRO A 6 -40.71 7.11 -35.19
CA PRO A 6 -39.63 6.76 -34.30
C PRO A 6 -38.83 5.64 -34.98
N LEU A 7 -37.51 5.81 -35.18
CA LEU A 7 -36.50 4.73 -35.25
C LEU A 7 -35.18 5.29 -35.82
N SER A 8 -34.32 5.77 -34.92
CA SER A 8 -32.88 5.92 -35.16
C SER A 8 -32.14 5.24 -34.01
N LEU A 9 -32.30 3.91 -33.91
CA LEU A 9 -31.49 3.06 -33.04
C LEU A 9 -30.06 3.02 -33.61
N GLN A 10 -29.17 3.79 -32.98
CA GLN A 10 -27.73 3.66 -33.17
C GLN A 10 -27.28 2.26 -32.73
N ARG A 11 -26.75 1.48 -33.68
CA ARG A 11 -26.04 0.24 -33.42
C ARG A 11 -24.74 0.57 -32.68
N VAL A 12 -24.71 0.32 -31.38
CA VAL A 12 -23.47 0.19 -30.62
C VAL A 12 -22.87 -1.17 -30.96
N HIS A 13 -21.74 -1.14 -31.67
CA HIS A 13 -20.93 -2.32 -31.93
C HIS A 13 -20.37 -2.86 -30.59
N ASN A 14 -20.91 -3.99 -30.14
CA ASN A 14 -20.29 -4.80 -29.09
C ASN A 14 -19.01 -5.43 -29.67
N GLU A 15 -17.84 -4.92 -29.27
CA GLU A 15 -16.56 -5.59 -29.52
C GLU A 15 -16.35 -6.73 -28.51
N PRO A 16 -16.30 -8.00 -28.94
CA PRO A 16 -16.15 -9.16 -28.05
C PRO A 16 -14.72 -9.35 -27.47
N GLY A 17 -13.87 -8.32 -27.50
CA GLY A 17 -12.45 -8.42 -27.14
C GLY A 17 -12.09 -8.00 -25.70
N ILE A 18 -12.91 -7.18 -25.04
CA ILE A 18 -12.53 -6.52 -23.78
C ILE A 18 -12.79 -7.40 -22.54
N CYS A 19 -13.80 -8.29 -22.58
CA CYS A 19 -14.11 -9.17 -21.44
C CYS A 19 -13.03 -10.24 -21.16
N ARG A 20 -12.22 -10.64 -22.15
CA ARG A 20 -11.19 -11.67 -21.93
C ARG A 20 -9.97 -11.16 -21.18
N LYS A 21 -9.56 -9.89 -21.38
CA LYS A 21 -8.40 -9.33 -20.69
C LYS A 21 -8.65 -9.11 -19.19
N LEU A 22 -9.84 -8.63 -18.84
CA LEU A 22 -10.24 -8.43 -17.43
C LEU A 22 -10.40 -9.75 -16.66
N GLN A 23 -10.81 -10.84 -17.32
CA GLN A 23 -10.87 -12.16 -16.69
C GLN A 23 -9.49 -12.77 -16.42
N THR A 24 -8.49 -12.53 -17.28
CA THR A 24 -7.12 -13.01 -17.06
C THR A 24 -6.38 -12.22 -15.97
N GLU A 25 -6.63 -10.92 -15.84
CA GLU A 25 -5.99 -10.08 -14.81
C GLU A 25 -6.55 -10.37 -13.41
N ASN A 26 -7.86 -10.61 -13.28
CA ASN A 26 -8.47 -10.97 -12.01
C ASN A 26 -8.04 -12.38 -11.54
N MET A 27 -7.86 -13.33 -12.48
CA MET A 27 -7.33 -14.66 -12.18
C MET A 27 -5.88 -14.66 -11.66
N LEU A 28 -5.04 -13.71 -12.08
CA LEU A 28 -3.66 -13.62 -11.62
C LEU A 28 -3.61 -13.13 -10.17
N SER A 29 -4.43 -12.14 -9.82
CA SER A 29 -4.48 -11.58 -8.47
C SER A 29 -4.97 -12.61 -7.45
N THR A 30 -6.05 -13.35 -7.75
CA THR A 30 -6.57 -14.40 -6.84
C THR A 30 -5.63 -15.61 -6.73
N LYS A 31 -4.92 -15.97 -7.81
CA LYS A 31 -3.95 -17.08 -7.79
C LYS A 31 -2.69 -16.76 -6.99
N ILE A 32 -2.22 -15.51 -7.03
CA ILE A 32 -1.06 -15.08 -6.24
C ILE A 32 -1.40 -15.16 -4.75
N ILE A 33 -2.59 -14.71 -4.34
CA ILE A 33 -3.05 -14.77 -2.94
C ILE A 33 -3.22 -16.23 -2.48
N ALA A 34 -3.85 -17.09 -3.29
CA ALA A 34 -4.06 -18.50 -2.95
C ALA A 34 -2.77 -19.35 -2.95
N LEU A 35 -1.74 -18.94 -3.70
CA LEU A 35 -0.41 -19.57 -3.66
C LEU A 35 0.33 -19.23 -2.37
N LEU A 36 0.18 -18.01 -1.85
CA LEU A 36 0.84 -17.58 -0.61
C LEU A 36 0.30 -18.30 0.64
N GLU A 37 -0.93 -18.83 0.62
CA GLU A 37 -1.56 -19.46 1.79
C GLU A 37 -1.24 -20.96 2.01
N ARG A 38 -0.57 -21.65 1.07
CA ARG A 38 -0.45 -23.13 1.10
C ARG A 38 0.94 -23.72 0.94
N THR A 39 1.97 -22.91 0.75
CA THR A 39 3.32 -23.41 0.47
C THR A 39 4.20 -23.47 1.73
N PRO A 40 5.04 -24.51 1.90
CA PRO A 40 6.09 -24.51 2.92
C PRO A 40 7.01 -23.30 2.75
N ILE A 41 7.54 -22.75 3.84
CA ILE A 41 8.35 -21.51 3.87
C ILE A 41 9.51 -21.55 2.84
N ASP A 42 10.16 -22.70 2.66
CA ASP A 42 11.26 -22.85 1.70
C ASP A 42 10.78 -22.84 0.23
N THR A 43 9.55 -23.24 -0.05
CA THR A 43 8.92 -23.15 -1.38
C THR A 43 8.39 -21.75 -1.66
N ILE A 44 7.86 -21.07 -0.63
CA ILE A 44 7.45 -19.67 -0.70
C ILE A 44 8.62 -18.80 -1.14
N ARG A 45 9.82 -19.01 -0.58
CA ARG A 45 10.98 -18.18 -0.89
C ARG A 45 11.37 -18.24 -2.38
N HIS A 46 11.39 -19.43 -2.98
CA HIS A 46 11.72 -19.59 -4.39
C HIS A 46 10.63 -18.99 -5.31
N ASP A 47 9.37 -19.08 -4.92
CA ASP A 47 8.25 -18.51 -5.68
C ASP A 47 8.20 -16.98 -5.57
N VAL A 48 8.56 -16.42 -4.42
CA VAL A 48 8.66 -14.96 -4.21
C VAL A 48 9.78 -14.36 -5.04
N ASP A 49 10.96 -14.98 -5.04
CA ASP A 49 12.08 -14.53 -5.87
C ASP A 49 11.71 -14.57 -7.37
N SER A 50 11.06 -15.66 -7.81
CA SER A 50 10.58 -15.77 -9.19
C SER A 50 9.52 -14.72 -9.54
N CYS A 51 8.60 -14.43 -8.61
CA CYS A 51 7.57 -13.41 -8.81
C CYS A 51 8.18 -12.01 -8.88
N ALA A 52 9.15 -11.71 -8.01
CA ALA A 52 9.85 -10.44 -7.98
C ALA A 52 10.62 -10.19 -9.29
N GLU A 53 11.32 -11.20 -9.82
CA GLU A 53 12.02 -11.09 -11.10
C GLU A 53 11.06 -10.84 -12.27
N ARG A 54 9.95 -11.59 -12.35
CA ARG A 54 8.95 -11.38 -13.42
C ARG A 54 8.32 -10.00 -13.34
N LEU A 55 8.04 -9.52 -12.12
CA LEU A 55 7.52 -8.18 -11.93
C LEU A 55 8.56 -7.11 -12.30
N ARG A 56 9.84 -7.33 -11.97
CA ARG A 56 10.95 -6.45 -12.35
C ARG A 56 11.05 -6.32 -13.88
N GLU A 57 11.00 -7.44 -14.62
CA GLU A 57 10.99 -7.45 -16.09
C GLU A 57 9.87 -6.57 -16.68
N HIS A 58 8.70 -6.55 -16.04
CA HIS A 58 7.57 -5.71 -16.46
C HIS A 58 7.71 -4.24 -16.04
N LEU A 59 8.35 -3.96 -14.91
CA LEU A 59 8.49 -2.59 -14.39
C LEU A 59 9.62 -1.81 -15.07
N ILE A 60 10.69 -2.46 -15.55
CA ILE A 60 11.81 -1.78 -16.23
C ILE A 60 11.34 -0.95 -17.44
N PRO A 61 10.54 -1.46 -18.40
CA PRO A 61 10.05 -0.65 -19.51
C PRO A 61 9.25 0.57 -19.06
N ILE A 62 8.48 0.44 -17.98
CA ILE A 62 7.71 1.54 -17.41
C ILE A 62 8.67 2.56 -16.78
N ALA A 63 9.71 2.12 -16.06
CA ALA A 63 10.74 2.99 -15.50
C ALA A 63 11.45 3.78 -16.60
N VAL A 64 11.83 3.13 -17.71
CA VAL A 64 12.41 3.80 -18.89
C VAL A 64 11.49 4.89 -19.42
N SER A 65 10.18 4.67 -19.44
CA SER A 65 9.21 5.68 -19.90
C SER A 65 9.04 6.86 -18.94
N ILE A 66 9.16 6.63 -17.62
CA ILE A 66 8.97 7.65 -16.59
C ILE A 66 10.24 8.49 -16.36
N VAL A 67 11.41 7.85 -16.41
CA VAL A 67 12.72 8.46 -16.13
C VAL A 67 13.75 8.11 -17.20
N PRO A 68 13.56 8.59 -18.45
CA PRO A 68 14.45 8.29 -19.57
C PRO A 68 15.86 8.89 -19.38
N ASP A 69 16.00 9.90 -18.52
CA ASP A 69 17.25 10.58 -18.18
C ASP A 69 18.15 9.78 -17.25
N LEU A 70 17.61 8.82 -16.48
CA LEU A 70 18.41 8.01 -15.58
C LEU A 70 19.19 6.93 -16.35
N PRO A 71 20.44 6.63 -15.96
CA PRO A 71 21.19 5.51 -16.51
C PRO A 71 20.55 4.15 -16.10
N PRO A 72 20.84 3.05 -16.82
CA PRO A 72 20.14 1.77 -16.62
C PRO A 72 20.20 1.20 -15.21
N ASP A 73 21.36 1.31 -14.56
CA ASP A 73 21.60 0.94 -13.16
C ASP A 73 20.66 1.69 -12.20
N LEU A 74 20.55 3.01 -12.35
CA LEU A 74 19.64 3.79 -11.51
C LEU A 74 18.16 3.52 -11.81
N ARG A 75 17.81 2.98 -12.98
CA ARG A 75 16.43 2.57 -13.27
C ARG A 75 16.08 1.29 -12.52
N GLU A 76 17.02 0.37 -12.37
CA GLU A 76 16.83 -0.83 -11.54
C GLU A 76 16.58 -0.46 -10.07
N ASP A 77 17.35 0.50 -9.54
CA ASP A 77 17.13 1.04 -8.20
C ASP A 77 15.73 1.65 -8.03
N VAL A 78 15.23 2.36 -9.06
CA VAL A 78 13.88 2.91 -9.05
C VAL A 78 12.83 1.80 -9.00
N VAL A 79 13.02 0.72 -9.77
CA VAL A 79 12.11 -0.44 -9.73
C VAL A 79 12.14 -1.10 -8.36
N GLN A 80 13.32 -1.32 -7.78
CA GLN A 80 13.48 -1.89 -6.45
C GLN A 80 12.78 -1.04 -5.38
N GLU A 81 13.02 0.27 -5.38
CA GLU A 81 12.37 1.21 -4.46
C GLU A 81 10.85 1.26 -4.63
N THR A 82 10.37 1.10 -5.87
CA THR A 82 8.93 1.01 -6.17
C THR A 82 8.32 -0.25 -5.57
N LEU A 83 9.00 -1.39 -5.69
CA LEU A 83 8.56 -2.66 -5.09
C LEU A 83 8.56 -2.58 -3.57
N ILE A 84 9.61 -2.03 -2.97
CA ILE A 84 9.67 -1.78 -1.52
C ILE A 84 8.52 -0.87 -1.09
N ALA A 85 8.23 0.20 -1.81
CA ALA A 85 7.11 1.09 -1.49
C ALA A 85 5.74 0.44 -1.71
N ALA A 86 5.60 -0.49 -2.66
CA ALA A 86 4.36 -1.20 -2.89
C ALA A 86 4.08 -2.26 -1.82
N ILE A 87 5.12 -2.95 -1.34
CA ILE A 87 5.01 -4.04 -0.35
C ILE A 87 5.00 -3.48 1.08
N CYS A 88 5.94 -2.57 1.38
CA CYS A 88 6.20 -2.08 2.73
C CYS A 88 5.66 -0.66 2.97
N GLY A 89 5.15 0.01 1.93
CA GLY A 89 4.71 1.39 2.06
C GLY A 89 3.38 1.53 2.80
N PRO A 90 3.12 2.70 3.39
CA PRO A 90 1.86 2.98 4.10
C PRO A 90 0.68 3.14 3.13
N SER A 91 0.94 3.35 1.84
CA SER A 91 -0.10 3.49 0.84
C SER A 91 -0.54 2.11 0.39
N ARG A 92 -1.85 1.86 0.45
CA ARG A 92 -2.48 0.71 -0.20
C ARG A 92 -3.12 1.17 -1.51
N LEU A 93 -3.30 0.23 -2.44
CA LEU A 93 -4.08 0.48 -3.64
C LEU A 93 -5.54 0.73 -3.25
N ASP A 94 -6.05 1.90 -3.58
CA ASP A 94 -7.46 2.23 -3.43
C ASP A 94 -8.12 2.15 -4.82
N PRO A 95 -8.97 1.13 -5.08
CA PRO A 95 -9.58 0.92 -6.39
C PRO A 95 -10.55 2.05 -6.78
N GLU A 96 -11.06 2.83 -5.83
CA GLU A 96 -11.91 3.99 -6.14
C GLU A 96 -11.10 5.18 -6.66
N ARG A 97 -9.83 5.29 -6.25
CA ARG A 97 -8.94 6.41 -6.64
C ARG A 97 -8.29 6.21 -8.00
N GLY A 98 -8.26 4.98 -8.51
CA GLY A 98 -7.77 4.72 -9.86
C GLY A 98 -7.30 3.29 -10.10
N SER A 99 -6.76 3.09 -11.30
CA SER A 99 -6.25 1.79 -11.71
C SER A 99 -4.93 1.43 -11.00
N PRO A 100 -4.61 0.13 -10.85
CA PRO A 100 -3.32 -0.34 -10.36
C PRO A 100 -2.13 0.24 -11.11
N GLU A 101 -2.27 0.44 -12.43
CA GLU A 101 -1.24 1.06 -13.26
C GLU A 101 -0.95 2.51 -12.84
N ARG A 102 -2.00 3.30 -12.62
CA ARG A 102 -1.86 4.68 -12.16
C ARG A 102 -1.19 4.73 -10.79
N TYR A 103 -1.57 3.82 -9.90
CA TYR A 103 -0.95 3.67 -8.59
C TYR A 103 0.55 3.38 -8.68
N LEU A 104 0.95 2.37 -9.47
CA LEU A 104 2.36 2.03 -9.69
C LEU A 104 3.16 3.17 -10.29
N ARG A 105 2.59 3.92 -11.25
CA ARG A 105 3.28 5.11 -11.80
C ARG A 105 3.54 6.17 -10.74
N VAL A 106 2.59 6.42 -9.82
CA VAL A 106 2.77 7.38 -8.72
C VAL A 106 3.87 6.91 -7.76
N LEU A 107 3.87 5.63 -7.39
CA LEU A 107 4.94 5.06 -6.57
C LEU A 107 6.30 5.19 -7.27
N MET A 108 6.36 4.90 -8.56
CA MET A 108 7.61 4.94 -9.31
C MET A 108 8.15 6.36 -9.50
N HIS A 109 7.28 7.36 -9.65
CA HIS A 109 7.70 8.77 -9.58
C HIS A 109 8.30 9.13 -8.21
N THR A 110 7.70 8.63 -7.14
CA THR A 110 8.17 8.86 -5.77
C THR A 110 9.54 8.20 -5.55
N ALA A 111 9.67 6.94 -5.98
CA ALA A 111 10.92 6.17 -5.97
C ALA A 111 12.02 6.86 -6.80
N ALA A 112 11.71 7.30 -8.02
CA ALA A 112 12.64 8.05 -8.87
C ALA A 112 13.16 9.33 -8.19
N ASN A 113 12.28 10.08 -7.53
CA ASN A 113 12.70 11.27 -6.79
C ASN A 113 13.57 10.92 -5.58
N LYS A 114 13.31 9.79 -4.92
CA LYS A 114 14.15 9.28 -3.82
C LYS A 114 15.54 8.91 -4.33
N VAL A 115 15.63 8.08 -5.38
CA VAL A 115 16.88 7.66 -6.01
C VAL A 115 17.70 8.87 -6.47
N ARG A 116 17.09 9.82 -7.20
CA ARG A 116 17.81 11.05 -7.61
C ARG A 116 18.40 11.83 -6.44
N ARG A 117 17.72 11.88 -5.30
CA ARG A 117 18.23 12.54 -4.10
C ARG A 117 19.39 11.78 -3.47
N SER A 118 19.30 10.45 -3.42
CA SER A 118 20.37 9.60 -2.87
C SER A 118 21.67 9.68 -3.67
N TYR A 119 21.56 9.81 -5.00
CA TYR A 119 22.72 9.90 -5.89
C TYR A 119 23.12 11.35 -6.26
N ALA A 120 22.45 12.36 -5.70
CA ALA A 120 22.85 13.75 -5.92
C ALA A 120 24.16 14.03 -5.16
N LEU A 121 25.12 14.65 -5.84
CA LEU A 121 26.38 15.06 -5.22
C LEU A 121 26.11 15.99 -4.01
N PRO A 122 26.85 15.83 -2.90
CA PRO A 122 26.74 16.73 -1.75
C PRO A 122 26.92 18.19 -2.20
N GLY A 123 25.96 19.06 -1.85
CA GLY A 123 25.96 20.48 -2.24
C GLY A 123 25.10 20.79 -3.47
N ASN A 124 24.84 19.82 -4.35
CA ASN A 124 23.76 19.92 -5.32
C ASN A 124 22.46 19.57 -4.61
N LYS A 125 21.88 20.55 -3.91
CA LYS A 125 20.50 20.45 -3.44
C LYS A 125 19.65 20.18 -4.68
N ALA A 126 19.29 18.91 -4.91
CA ALA A 126 18.30 18.53 -5.89
C ALA A 126 17.15 19.51 -5.70
N LEU A 127 16.93 20.37 -6.71
CA LEU A 127 15.98 21.47 -6.66
C LEU A 127 14.75 20.95 -5.93
N ARG A 128 14.48 21.48 -4.73
CA ARG A 128 13.32 21.09 -3.94
C ARG A 128 12.16 21.24 -4.91
N THR A 129 11.63 20.12 -5.40
CA THR A 129 10.39 20.13 -6.16
C THR A 129 9.41 20.79 -5.22
N TYR A 130 9.03 22.02 -5.54
CA TYR A 130 8.03 22.75 -4.81
C TYR A 130 6.75 21.94 -4.94
N VAL A 131 6.50 21.06 -3.96
CA VAL A 131 5.18 20.50 -3.75
C VAL A 131 4.41 21.66 -3.12
N PRO A 132 3.43 22.27 -3.82
CA PRO A 132 2.61 23.29 -3.19
C PRO A 132 2.04 22.65 -1.94
N ALA A 133 2.37 23.24 -0.79
CA ALA A 133 1.85 22.81 0.48
C ALA A 133 0.33 22.96 0.40
N VAL A 134 -0.36 21.85 0.13
CA VAL A 134 -1.78 21.76 0.44
C VAL A 134 -1.82 21.82 1.95
N SER A 135 -2.17 23.01 2.44
CA SER A 135 -2.30 23.35 3.85
C SER A 135 -3.16 22.30 4.54
N LEU A 136 -2.50 21.48 5.35
CA LEU A 136 -3.11 20.87 6.53
C LEU A 136 -2.52 21.62 7.71
N ASP A 137 -3.38 22.39 8.38
CA ASP A 137 -3.09 23.16 9.59
C ASP A 137 -2.34 22.28 10.61
N ALA A 138 -1.04 22.48 10.72
CA ALA A 138 -0.23 22.00 11.83
C ALA A 138 0.48 23.19 12.44
N LYS A 139 -0.07 23.64 13.57
CA LYS A 139 0.52 24.64 14.44
C LYS A 139 1.91 24.20 14.88
N GLN A 140 2.84 25.13 14.71
CA GLN A 140 4.06 25.37 15.49
C GLN A 140 4.43 24.34 16.56
N SER A 141 5.58 23.69 16.35
CA SER A 141 6.58 23.53 17.41
C SER A 141 7.96 23.78 16.80
N ALA A 142 8.60 24.84 17.29
CA ALA A 142 10.00 25.12 17.08
C ALA A 142 10.78 24.41 18.17
N ASP A 143 11.66 23.48 17.82
CA ASP A 143 12.94 23.37 18.51
C ASP A 143 13.99 22.76 17.57
N GLY A 144 15.17 23.34 17.61
CA GLY A 144 16.26 23.05 16.68
C GLY A 144 17.08 21.85 17.14
N GLN A 145 17.21 20.85 16.27
CA GLN A 145 18.24 19.84 16.41
C GLN A 145 18.72 19.44 15.01
N GLU A 146 19.98 19.77 14.70
CA GLU A 146 20.65 19.32 13.48
C GLU A 146 20.85 17.79 13.55
N PRO A 147 20.43 17.01 12.54
CA PRO A 147 20.76 15.60 12.49
C PRO A 147 22.20 15.40 12.02
N SER A 148 22.96 14.77 12.90
CA SER A 148 24.31 14.24 12.74
C SER A 148 24.47 13.37 11.49
N SER A 149 25.65 13.44 10.89
CA SER A 149 26.07 12.82 9.65
C SER A 149 26.15 11.29 9.69
N LEU A 150 25.49 10.69 8.71
CA LEU A 150 25.81 9.47 7.95
C LEU A 150 26.98 8.59 8.44
N GLY A 151 26.60 7.41 8.89
CA GLY A 151 27.32 6.16 8.76
C GLY A 151 26.31 5.01 8.64
N GLU A 152 25.44 5.06 7.63
CA GLU A 152 24.40 4.03 7.43
C GLU A 152 24.89 3.01 6.38
N THR A 153 25.68 2.05 6.85
CA THR A 153 25.86 0.76 6.18
C THR A 153 24.48 0.11 6.08
N LEU A 154 23.97 -0.08 4.87
CA LEU A 154 22.72 -0.80 4.61
C LEU A 154 22.84 -2.24 5.17
N PRO A 155 22.05 -2.65 6.17
CA PRO A 155 22.13 -4.00 6.72
C PRO A 155 21.40 -4.98 5.79
N SER A 156 22.11 -6.05 5.41
CA SER A 156 21.67 -7.14 4.53
C SER A 156 20.64 -8.06 5.20
N GLY A 157 19.61 -8.47 4.46
CA GLY A 157 18.86 -9.72 4.69
C GLY A 157 17.86 -9.74 5.85
N GLU A 158 18.25 -9.30 7.05
CA GLU A 158 17.45 -9.47 8.28
C GLU A 158 16.15 -8.63 8.31
N ARG A 159 16.05 -7.57 7.50
CA ARG A 159 14.87 -6.70 7.49
C ARG A 159 13.65 -7.27 6.77
N PHE A 160 13.81 -8.20 5.82
CA PHE A 160 12.66 -8.79 5.13
C PHE A 160 11.97 -9.86 5.99
N GLU A 161 12.76 -10.70 6.67
CA GLU A 161 12.24 -11.60 7.70
C GLU A 161 11.62 -10.82 8.85
N ALA A 162 12.24 -9.71 9.30
CA ALA A 162 11.62 -8.82 10.29
C ALA A 162 10.29 -8.23 9.80
N LEU A 163 10.15 -7.85 8.53
CA LEU A 163 8.91 -7.28 7.97
C LEU A 163 7.79 -8.31 7.77
N VAL A 164 8.10 -9.52 7.31
CA VAL A 164 7.12 -10.61 7.24
C VAL A 164 6.72 -11.04 8.65
N HIS A 165 7.71 -11.13 9.55
CA HIS A 165 7.47 -11.34 10.97
C HIS A 165 6.66 -10.18 11.57
N ASP A 166 6.81 -8.92 11.12
CA ASP A 166 6.03 -7.77 11.59
C ASP A 166 4.59 -7.82 11.07
N VAL A 167 4.33 -8.34 9.86
CA VAL A 167 2.97 -8.52 9.33
C VAL A 167 2.27 -9.69 10.01
N GLU A 168 2.98 -10.82 10.21
CA GLU A 168 2.45 -11.96 10.95
C GLU A 168 2.29 -11.65 12.44
N VAL A 169 3.19 -10.87 13.03
CA VAL A 169 3.05 -10.34 14.40
C VAL A 169 1.94 -9.33 14.46
N ALA A 170 1.79 -8.43 13.48
CA ALA A 170 0.66 -7.51 13.45
C ALA A 170 -0.67 -8.28 13.35
N ARG A 171 -0.74 -9.35 12.54
CA ARG A 171 -1.90 -10.22 12.45
C ARG A 171 -2.17 -10.96 13.77
N TYR A 172 -1.14 -11.57 14.35
CA TYR A 172 -1.23 -12.25 15.65
C TYR A 172 -1.63 -11.29 16.78
N LEU A 173 -1.08 -10.07 16.79
CA LEU A 173 -1.43 -9.04 17.76
C LEU A 173 -2.86 -8.54 17.52
N ILE A 174 -3.31 -8.42 16.28
CA ILE A 174 -4.70 -8.11 15.97
C ILE A 174 -5.61 -9.23 16.45
N ASP A 175 -5.30 -10.51 16.19
CA ASP A 175 -6.10 -11.64 16.65
C ASP A 175 -6.16 -11.72 18.18
N LEU A 176 -5.02 -11.50 18.84
CA LEU A 176 -4.91 -11.45 20.30
C LEU A 176 -5.71 -10.28 20.89
N ALA A 177 -5.63 -9.12 20.26
CA ALA A 177 -6.28 -7.91 20.72
C ALA A 177 -7.80 -7.96 20.43
N VAL A 178 -8.23 -8.53 19.30
CA VAL A 178 -9.65 -8.81 19.01
C VAL A 178 -10.26 -9.69 20.10
N GLY A 179 -9.51 -10.65 20.65
CA GLY A 179 -9.98 -11.48 21.77
C GLY A 179 -10.26 -10.73 23.08
N THR A 180 -9.67 -9.55 23.29
CA THR A 180 -9.88 -8.71 24.48
C THR A 180 -10.75 -7.47 24.21
N ALA A 181 -11.07 -7.21 22.94
CA ALA A 181 -11.92 -6.10 22.54
C ALA A 181 -13.38 -6.33 22.94
N PRO A 182 -14.13 -5.25 23.25
CA PRO A 182 -15.59 -5.32 23.30
C PRO A 182 -16.14 -5.88 21.98
N VAL A 183 -17.19 -6.71 22.04
CA VAL A 183 -17.75 -7.44 20.89
C VAL A 183 -17.95 -6.54 19.66
N GLU A 184 -18.51 -5.36 19.85
CA GLU A 184 -18.77 -4.39 18.77
C GLU A 184 -17.48 -3.86 18.11
N VAL A 185 -16.38 -3.77 18.86
CA VAL A 185 -15.06 -3.35 18.35
C VAL A 185 -14.36 -4.53 17.66
N ALA A 186 -14.46 -5.73 18.23
CA ALA A 186 -13.96 -6.97 17.66
C ALA A 186 -14.60 -7.23 16.28
N ASP A 187 -15.93 -7.18 16.19
CA ASP A 187 -16.68 -7.38 14.94
C ASP A 187 -16.28 -6.34 13.89
N ALA A 188 -16.13 -5.07 14.29
CA ALA A 188 -15.71 -4.01 13.38
C ALA A 188 -14.27 -4.18 12.88
N LEU A 189 -13.33 -4.58 13.77
CA LEU A 189 -11.95 -4.87 13.38
C LEU A 189 -11.89 -6.04 12.42
N GLN A 190 -12.70 -7.08 12.66
CA GLN A 190 -12.77 -8.23 11.80
C GLN A 190 -13.30 -7.87 10.40
N LEU A 191 -14.36 -7.07 10.30
CA LEU A 191 -14.87 -6.59 9.01
C LEU A 191 -13.84 -5.74 8.23
N VAL A 192 -13.04 -4.93 8.93
CA VAL A 192 -11.99 -4.11 8.30
C VAL A 192 -10.82 -4.99 7.85
N TYR A 193 -10.50 -6.04 8.60
CA TYR A 193 -9.33 -6.88 8.36
C TYR A 193 -9.58 -8.02 7.36
N ASP A 194 -10.66 -8.77 7.53
CA ASP A 194 -10.96 -9.97 6.73
C ASP A 194 -11.66 -9.62 5.42
N ASP A 195 -12.58 -8.64 5.45
CA ASP A 195 -13.43 -8.31 4.29
C ASP A 195 -13.03 -7.00 3.59
N GLU A 196 -11.88 -6.42 3.95
CA GLU A 196 -11.35 -5.16 3.41
C GLU A 196 -12.32 -3.96 3.49
N HIS A 197 -13.28 -3.99 4.44
CA HIS A 197 -14.24 -2.90 4.57
C HIS A 197 -13.56 -1.61 5.06
N THR A 198 -14.06 -0.48 4.58
CA THR A 198 -13.72 0.82 5.19
C THR A 198 -14.31 0.91 6.60
N ILE A 199 -13.69 1.72 7.48
CA ILE A 199 -14.22 1.99 8.84
C ILE A 199 -15.67 2.48 8.81
N THR A 200 -16.06 3.21 7.76
CA THR A 200 -17.44 3.69 7.60
C THR A 200 -18.40 2.52 7.36
N ALA A 201 -18.05 1.59 6.48
CA ALA A 201 -18.87 0.42 6.17
C ALA A 201 -18.95 -0.54 7.37
N ALA A 202 -17.82 -0.78 8.05
CA ALA A 202 -17.80 -1.60 9.27
C ALA A 202 -18.67 -0.99 10.38
N ALA A 203 -18.67 0.34 10.54
CA ALA A 203 -19.53 1.02 11.51
C ALA A 203 -21.02 0.82 11.21
N GLU A 204 -21.41 0.97 9.94
CA GLU A 204 -22.78 0.76 9.49
C GLU A 204 -23.23 -0.69 9.75
N GLN A 205 -22.38 -1.67 9.44
CA GLN A 205 -22.68 -3.09 9.62
C GLN A 205 -22.79 -3.52 11.08
N VAL A 206 -21.97 -2.94 11.96
CA VAL A 206 -22.06 -3.14 13.42
C VAL A 206 -23.21 -2.33 14.05
N GLY A 207 -23.88 -1.47 13.28
CA GLY A 207 -25.03 -0.69 13.76
C GLY A 207 -24.64 0.51 14.62
N VAL A 208 -23.45 1.07 14.42
CA VAL A 208 -22.92 2.21 15.18
C VAL A 208 -22.52 3.36 14.26
N ASN A 209 -22.57 4.60 14.77
CA ASN A 209 -22.06 5.75 14.02
C ASN A 209 -20.52 5.64 13.87
N ARG A 210 -19.99 5.96 12.68
CA ARG A 210 -18.54 5.97 12.40
C ARG A 210 -17.70 6.72 13.44
N ILE A 211 -18.18 7.87 13.92
CA ILE A 211 -17.46 8.67 14.93
C ILE A 211 -17.42 7.91 16.27
N THR A 212 -18.52 7.27 16.65
CA THR A 212 -18.60 6.45 17.87
C THR A 212 -17.69 5.24 17.78
N LEU A 213 -17.69 4.53 16.65
CA LEU A 213 -16.78 3.40 16.43
C LEU A 213 -15.32 3.82 16.55
N ARG A 214 -14.94 4.93 15.89
CA ARG A 214 -13.57 5.44 15.95
C ARG A 214 -13.14 5.78 17.38
N ARG A 215 -13.98 6.48 18.15
CA ARG A 215 -13.69 6.79 19.56
C ARG A 215 -13.53 5.52 20.41
N ARG A 216 -14.31 4.47 20.13
CA ARG A 216 -14.21 3.19 20.84
C ARG A 216 -12.93 2.44 20.49
N LEU A 217 -12.52 2.45 19.22
CA LEU A 217 -11.24 1.90 18.78
C LEU A 217 -10.07 2.63 19.46
N ASP A 218 -10.10 3.97 19.46
CA ASP A 218 -9.07 4.80 20.08
C ASP A 218 -9.00 4.53 21.60
N ALA A 219 -10.14 4.54 22.31
CA ALA A 219 -10.18 4.29 23.75
C ALA A 219 -9.74 2.87 24.14
N TRP A 220 -10.08 1.87 23.32
CA TRP A 220 -9.65 0.50 23.54
C TRP A 220 -8.14 0.34 23.28
N ALA A 221 -7.62 0.94 22.21
CA ALA A 221 -6.18 0.92 21.92
C ALA A 221 -5.36 1.59 23.04
N GLU A 222 -5.81 2.75 23.54
CA GLU A 222 -5.18 3.43 24.67
C GLU A 222 -5.25 2.60 25.98
N GLY A 223 -6.36 1.88 26.19
CA GLY A 223 -6.55 1.00 27.35
C GLY A 223 -5.64 -0.23 27.34
N GLN A 224 -5.44 -0.86 26.19
CA GLN A 224 -4.54 -2.01 26.04
C GLN A 224 -3.07 -1.62 26.25
N LEU A 225 -2.66 -0.49 25.67
CA LEU A 225 -1.30 0.04 25.86
C LEU A 225 -1.01 0.36 27.33
N SER A 226 -2.00 0.84 28.08
CA SER A 226 -1.85 1.12 29.51
C SER A 226 -1.78 -0.16 30.35
N GLY A 227 -2.52 -1.21 29.96
CA GLY A 227 -2.54 -2.50 30.66
C GLY A 227 -1.29 -3.34 30.44
N GLU A 228 -0.80 -3.44 29.19
CA GLU A 228 0.42 -4.18 28.86
C GLU A 228 1.67 -3.52 29.44
N VAL A 229 1.76 -2.18 29.38
CA VAL A 229 2.88 -1.44 30.00
C VAL A 229 2.87 -1.60 31.52
N ALA A 230 1.68 -1.63 32.16
CA ALA A 230 1.57 -1.91 33.58
C ALA A 230 1.97 -3.35 33.94
N ALA A 231 1.65 -4.33 33.08
CA ALA A 231 2.03 -5.73 33.26
C ALA A 231 3.53 -6.00 33.00
N LEU A 232 4.18 -5.21 32.14
CA LEU A 232 5.63 -5.29 31.89
C LEU A 232 6.48 -4.62 32.98
N VAL A 233 5.89 -3.70 33.75
CA VAL A 233 6.57 -2.94 34.81
C VAL A 233 6.37 -3.55 36.20
N ALA A 234 5.40 -4.46 36.37
CA ALA A 234 5.11 -5.19 37.62
C ALA A 234 5.92 -6.48 37.75
#